data_AF-A0A538ADN6-F1
#
_entry.id   AF-A0A538ADN6-F1
#
_cell.length_a   1.000
_cell.length_b   1.000
_cell.length_c   1.000
_cell.angle_alpha   90.00
_cell.angle_beta   90.00
_cell.angle_gamma   90.00
#
_symmetry.space_group_name_H-M   'P 1'
#
loop_
_entity.id
_entity.type
_entity.pdbx_description
1 polymer ?
#
loop_
_entity_poly.entity_id
_entity_poly.type
_entity_poly.pdbx_seq_one_letter_code
_entity_poly.pdbx_strand_id
1 'polypeptide(L)'
;MKRDRIRLVAILAVLILGMGEEAWAQRPPTGSRDPRDFFGPRFQGGQDAPRPERTRREDAVRRWNEILLSANALDHTPVGPGENRVFGEQLGPHRTSRAFAIIHIAIFDAVNAIAGGYKSYTGLPPASRDISMHAAVAQAAHDTLVVLYPSQKPSFDELLAEDLDQVRDRQAQRRGSAVGSRAAAAILGLRANDGSQVAEQLYGSEYTPVPGLGKWRQDPIAQQP
;
A
#
# COMPACT_ATOMS: atom_id res chain seq x y z
N MET A 1 -29.72 -27.30 -35.24
CA MET A 1 -29.79 -25.83 -35.11
C MET A 1 -29.68 -25.24 -33.70
N LYS A 2 -29.57 -26.03 -32.60
CA LYS A 2 -29.38 -25.49 -31.23
C LYS A 2 -27.96 -25.65 -30.67
N ARG A 3 -27.11 -26.47 -31.31
CA ARG A 3 -25.72 -26.77 -30.89
C ARG A 3 -24.69 -25.75 -31.38
N ASP A 4 -24.99 -24.97 -32.42
CA ASP A 4 -24.04 -24.01 -33.00
C ASP A 4 -24.05 -22.64 -32.31
N ARG A 5 -25.13 -22.29 -31.58
CA ARG A 5 -25.20 -21.04 -30.80
C ARG A 5 -24.36 -21.08 -29.51
N ILE A 6 -24.11 -22.26 -28.96
CA ILE A 6 -23.32 -22.42 -27.72
C ILE A 6 -21.82 -22.24 -28.00
N ARG A 7 -21.35 -22.64 -29.19
CA ARG A 7 -19.95 -22.43 -29.61
C ARG A 7 -19.66 -20.98 -29.99
N LEU A 8 -20.64 -20.25 -30.51
CA LEU A 8 -20.48 -18.83 -30.86
C LEU A 8 -20.42 -17.90 -29.63
N VAL A 9 -21.15 -18.20 -28.55
CA VAL A 9 -21.07 -17.46 -27.29
C VAL A 9 -19.77 -17.77 -26.53
N ALA A 10 -19.25 -19.00 -26.64
CA ALA A 10 -17.98 -19.37 -26.05
C ALA A 10 -16.75 -18.72 -26.74
N ILE A 11 -16.86 -18.36 -28.02
CA ILE A 11 -15.78 -17.65 -28.73
C ILE A 11 -15.84 -16.13 -28.50
N LEU A 12 -17.02 -15.56 -28.21
CA LEU A 12 -17.15 -14.14 -27.85
C LEU A 12 -16.80 -13.86 -26.37
N ALA A 13 -16.98 -14.83 -25.47
CA ALA A 13 -16.61 -14.70 -24.06
C ALA A 13 -15.09 -14.83 -23.78
N VAL A 14 -14.32 -15.39 -24.72
CA VAL A 14 -12.84 -15.47 -24.63
C VAL A 14 -12.16 -14.20 -25.19
N LEU A 15 -12.90 -13.35 -25.91
CA LEU A 15 -12.38 -12.10 -26.47
C LEU A 15 -12.54 -10.85 -25.57
N ILE A 16 -13.19 -10.98 -24.41
CA ILE A 16 -13.24 -9.91 -23.38
C ILE A 16 -12.20 -10.16 -22.26
N LEU A 17 -11.48 -11.28 -22.30
CA LEU A 17 -10.43 -11.65 -21.34
C LEU A 17 -8.99 -11.41 -21.87
N GLY A 18 -8.85 -10.73 -23.02
CA GLY A 18 -7.56 -10.48 -23.69
C GLY A 18 -7.17 -9.01 -23.86
N MET A 19 -7.86 -8.07 -23.21
CA MET A 19 -7.51 -6.64 -23.25
C MET A 19 -7.43 -6.07 -21.82
N GLY A 20 -6.64 -6.73 -20.99
CA GLY A 20 -6.18 -6.24 -19.69
C GLY A 20 -4.67 -6.05 -19.68
N GLU A 21 -4.08 -5.67 -20.81
CA GLU A 21 -2.67 -5.31 -20.90
C GLU A 21 -2.57 -3.78 -20.73
N GLU A 22 -1.87 -3.38 -19.68
CA GLU A 22 -1.15 -2.10 -19.57
C GLU A 22 -1.96 -0.81 -19.40
N ALA A 23 -2.71 -0.72 -18.30
CA ALA A 23 -3.05 0.58 -17.69
C ALA A 23 -2.63 0.68 -16.21
N TRP A 24 -1.72 -0.19 -15.77
CA TRP A 24 -0.92 0.09 -14.58
C TRP A 24 0.10 1.15 -15.00
N ALA A 25 -0.12 2.37 -14.50
CA ALA A 25 0.75 3.53 -14.52
C ALA A 25 2.05 3.34 -15.31
N GLN A 26 2.23 4.14 -16.38
CA GLN A 26 3.56 4.39 -16.94
C GLN A 26 4.52 4.58 -15.76
N ARG A 27 5.34 3.55 -15.49
CA ARG A 27 6.34 3.59 -14.43
C ARG A 27 7.22 4.78 -14.77
N PRO A 28 7.24 5.87 -13.99
CA PRO A 28 8.26 6.88 -14.20
C PRO A 28 9.60 6.15 -14.12
N PRO A 29 10.58 6.52 -14.97
CA PRO A 29 11.81 5.77 -15.11
C PRO A 29 12.40 5.50 -13.73
N THR A 30 12.46 4.22 -13.37
CA THR A 30 13.11 3.74 -12.15
C THR A 30 14.62 3.87 -12.35
N GLY A 31 15.10 5.11 -12.42
CA GLY A 31 16.44 5.41 -11.91
C GLY A 31 16.39 5.09 -10.43
N SER A 32 17.39 4.39 -9.91
CA SER A 32 17.59 4.27 -8.47
C SER A 32 17.45 5.66 -7.84
N ARG A 33 16.42 5.86 -7.00
CA ARG A 33 16.27 7.08 -6.22
C ARG A 33 17.44 7.14 -5.25
N ASP A 34 18.43 8.00 -5.50
CA ASP A 34 19.55 8.17 -4.57
C ASP A 34 18.99 8.85 -3.31
N PRO A 35 19.14 8.27 -2.10
CA PRO A 35 18.73 8.94 -0.87
C PRO A 35 19.29 10.35 -0.72
N ARG A 36 20.43 10.68 -1.34
CA ARG A 36 21.02 12.03 -1.32
C ARG A 36 20.22 13.06 -2.10
N ASP A 37 19.42 12.65 -3.08
CA ASP A 37 18.52 13.55 -3.81
C ASP A 37 17.39 14.07 -2.90
N PHE A 38 17.03 13.28 -1.87
CA PHE A 38 15.92 13.59 -0.96
C PHE A 38 16.39 14.10 0.40
N PHE A 39 17.43 13.50 0.98
CA PHE A 39 17.96 13.90 2.28
C PHE A 39 19.13 14.89 2.19
N GLY A 40 19.57 15.21 0.97
CA GLY A 40 20.69 16.10 0.69
C GLY A 40 22.07 15.40 0.70
N PRO A 41 23.10 16.07 0.15
CA PRO A 41 24.43 15.49 -0.05
C PRO A 41 25.20 15.21 1.24
N ARG A 42 24.76 15.81 2.37
CA ARG A 42 25.39 15.65 3.68
C ARG A 42 24.79 14.53 4.52
N PHE A 43 23.74 13.86 4.03
CA PHE A 43 23.10 12.79 4.78
C PHE A 43 24.03 11.57 4.91
N GLN A 44 24.24 11.15 6.16
CA GLN A 44 25.00 9.96 6.55
C GLN A 44 24.11 9.07 7.42
N GLY A 45 23.08 8.46 6.82
CA GLY A 45 22.19 7.54 7.51
C GLY A 45 22.78 6.14 7.68
N GLY A 46 22.51 5.52 8.83
CA GLY A 46 22.73 4.09 9.02
C GLY A 46 21.78 3.25 8.16
N GLN A 47 22.15 2.00 7.91
CA GLN A 47 21.31 1.00 7.22
C GLN A 47 20.47 0.18 8.21
N ASP A 48 20.56 0.48 9.50
CA ASP A 48 19.90 -0.27 10.56
C ASP A 48 18.40 0.01 10.55
N ALA A 49 17.64 -0.89 9.94
CA ALA A 49 16.19 -0.84 9.95
C ALA A 49 15.61 -1.40 11.26
N PRO A 50 14.52 -0.82 11.78
CA PRO A 50 13.76 -1.43 12.86
C PRO A 50 13.26 -2.81 12.43
N ARG A 51 13.47 -3.83 13.26
CA ARG A 51 12.82 -5.12 13.09
C ARG A 51 11.47 -5.09 13.80
N PRO A 52 10.36 -5.45 13.14
CA PRO A 52 9.08 -5.56 13.82
C PRO A 52 9.18 -6.57 14.96
N GLU A 53 8.79 -6.17 16.17
CA GLU A 53 8.76 -7.06 17.33
C GLU A 53 7.70 -8.16 17.12
N ARG A 54 8.07 -9.40 17.45
CA ARG A 54 7.14 -10.54 17.42
C ARG A 54 6.33 -10.58 18.71
N THR A 55 5.28 -9.77 18.79
CA THR A 55 4.36 -9.79 19.93
C THR A 55 3.31 -10.88 19.74
N ARG A 56 3.17 -11.77 20.74
CA ARG A 56 2.17 -12.84 20.74
C ARG A 56 0.92 -12.35 21.48
N ARG A 57 -0.19 -12.29 20.74
CA ARG A 57 -1.57 -11.92 21.14
C ARG A 57 -1.92 -10.43 21.05
N GLU A 58 -1.73 -9.84 19.89
CA GLU A 58 -2.23 -8.48 19.65
C GLU A 58 -3.56 -8.48 18.88
N ASP A 59 -4.34 -7.42 19.10
CA ASP A 59 -5.42 -7.02 18.21
C ASP A 59 -4.84 -6.86 16.79
N ALA A 60 -5.47 -7.48 15.79
CA ALA A 60 -5.00 -7.46 14.40
C ALA A 60 -4.73 -6.04 13.91
N VAL A 61 -5.53 -5.06 14.36
CA VAL A 61 -5.36 -3.66 13.98
C VAL A 61 -4.03 -3.10 14.48
N ARG A 62 -3.64 -3.43 15.71
CA ARG A 62 -2.36 -2.99 16.29
C ARG A 62 -1.19 -3.62 15.55
N ARG A 63 -1.22 -4.95 15.36
CA ARG A 63 -0.15 -5.68 14.66
C ARG A 63 0.09 -5.12 13.26
N TRP A 64 -0.97 -4.91 12.48
CA TRP A 64 -0.82 -4.36 11.13
C TRP A 64 -0.43 -2.88 11.10
N ASN A 65 -0.74 -2.11 12.16
CA ASN A 65 -0.20 -0.78 12.33
C ASN A 65 1.32 -0.81 12.61
N GLU A 66 1.82 -1.75 13.40
CA GLU A 66 3.26 -1.92 13.63
C GLU A 66 4.01 -2.37 12.36
N ILE A 67 3.40 -3.25 11.56
CA ILE A 67 3.91 -3.65 10.23
C ILE A 67 3.97 -2.42 9.31
N LEU A 68 2.92 -1.59 9.26
CA LEU A 68 2.91 -0.34 8.50
C LEU A 68 4.02 0.62 8.96
N LEU A 69 4.19 0.83 10.26
CA LEU A 69 5.25 1.69 10.80
C LEU A 69 6.64 1.18 10.43
N SER A 70 6.84 -0.14 10.49
CA SER A 70 8.10 -0.78 10.07
C SER A 70 8.34 -0.62 8.57
N ALA A 71 7.30 -0.81 7.75
CA ALA A 71 7.38 -0.62 6.31
C ALA A 71 7.73 0.82 5.94
N ASN A 72 7.13 1.79 6.63
CA ASN A 72 7.45 3.20 6.48
C ASN A 72 8.90 3.51 6.88
N ALA A 73 9.38 2.97 7.99
CA ALA A 73 10.75 3.16 8.43
C ALA A 73 11.76 2.61 7.40
N LEU A 74 11.49 1.40 6.87
CA LEU A 74 12.27 0.80 5.79
C LEU A 74 12.27 1.66 4.53
N ASP A 75 11.11 2.24 4.16
CA ASP A 75 10.96 3.11 3.00
C ASP A 75 11.82 4.37 3.08
N HIS A 76 12.07 4.86 4.30
CA HIS A 76 12.90 6.03 4.60
C HIS A 76 14.36 5.68 4.91
N THR A 77 14.74 4.40 4.86
CA THR A 77 16.10 3.92 5.16
C THR A 77 16.82 3.57 3.86
N PRO A 78 18.03 4.11 3.61
CA PRO A 78 18.85 3.71 2.46
C PRO A 78 18.96 2.19 2.32
N VAL A 79 18.96 1.71 1.08
CA VAL A 79 19.05 0.28 0.78
C VAL A 79 20.49 -0.19 0.99
N GLY A 80 20.68 -1.21 1.82
CA GLY A 80 21.97 -1.82 2.10
C GLY A 80 22.45 -2.78 1.01
N PRO A 81 23.74 -3.17 1.03
CA PRO A 81 24.28 -4.13 0.06
C PRO A 81 23.56 -5.48 0.12
N GLY A 82 23.10 -5.96 -1.03
CA GLY A 82 22.41 -7.25 -1.15
C GLY A 82 20.92 -7.23 -0.78
N GLU A 83 20.36 -6.07 -0.45
CA GLU A 83 18.92 -5.92 -0.25
C GLU A 83 18.18 -5.69 -1.58
N ASN A 84 16.98 -6.28 -1.70
CA ASN A 84 16.12 -6.15 -2.88
C ASN A 84 15.03 -5.06 -2.72
N ARG A 85 15.12 -4.24 -1.67
CA ARG A 85 14.17 -3.14 -1.42
C ARG A 85 14.35 -2.01 -2.43
N VAL A 86 13.27 -1.28 -2.69
CA VAL A 86 13.31 -0.01 -3.42
C VAL A 86 13.28 1.12 -2.41
N PHE A 87 14.16 2.10 -2.56
CA PHE A 87 14.18 3.28 -1.70
C PHE A 87 13.03 4.23 -2.07
N GLY A 88 12.25 4.65 -1.06
CA GLY A 88 11.34 5.77 -1.13
C GLY A 88 10.12 5.60 -2.03
N GLU A 89 9.38 4.50 -1.92
CA GLU A 89 8.10 4.24 -2.60
C GLU A 89 7.00 5.23 -2.13
N GLN A 90 6.97 5.56 -0.84
CA GLN A 90 6.04 6.53 -0.21
C GLN A 90 6.80 7.60 0.60
N LEU A 91 8.00 7.96 0.15
CA LEU A 91 8.91 8.86 0.86
C LEU A 91 8.29 10.23 1.17
N GLY A 92 8.62 10.76 2.34
CA GLY A 92 8.25 12.10 2.74
C GLY A 92 6.86 12.17 3.41
N PRO A 93 6.60 13.26 4.16
CA PRO A 93 5.44 13.34 5.05
C PRO A 93 4.09 13.24 4.31
N HIS A 94 4.00 13.77 3.09
CA HIS A 94 2.75 13.80 2.33
C HIS A 94 2.36 12.42 1.79
N ARG A 95 3.31 11.71 1.15
CA ARG A 95 3.07 10.35 0.63
C ARG A 95 2.86 9.35 1.76
N THR A 96 3.63 9.46 2.84
CA THR A 96 3.46 8.66 4.05
C THR A 96 2.06 8.84 4.63
N SER A 97 1.62 10.08 4.85
CA SER A 97 0.28 10.35 5.38
C SER A 97 -0.83 9.78 4.49
N ARG A 98 -0.68 9.91 3.17
CA ARG A 98 -1.61 9.32 2.19
C ARG A 98 -1.64 7.80 2.27
N ALA A 99 -0.49 7.14 2.29
CA ALA A 99 -0.38 5.69 2.40
C ALA A 99 -1.06 5.18 3.67
N PHE A 100 -0.81 5.84 4.81
CA PHE A 100 -1.40 5.48 6.10
C PHE A 100 -2.92 5.62 6.06
N ALA A 101 -3.43 6.70 5.46
CA ALA A 101 -4.87 6.90 5.32
C ALA A 101 -5.52 5.79 4.49
N ILE A 102 -4.91 5.39 3.36
CA ILE A 102 -5.42 4.30 2.51
C ILE A 102 -5.52 2.99 3.29
N ILE A 103 -4.46 2.62 3.99
CA ILE A 103 -4.39 1.36 4.75
C ILE A 103 -5.42 1.36 5.88
N HIS A 104 -5.48 2.43 6.67
CA HIS A 104 -6.42 2.53 7.78
C HIS A 104 -7.88 2.65 7.34
N ILE A 105 -8.16 3.25 6.17
CA ILE A 105 -9.50 3.23 5.58
C ILE A 105 -9.90 1.81 5.18
N ALA A 106 -9.00 1.03 4.57
CA ALA A 106 -9.28 -0.37 4.22
C ALA A 106 -9.59 -1.21 5.47
N ILE A 107 -8.78 -1.05 6.53
CA ILE A 107 -9.00 -1.71 7.82
C ILE A 107 -10.35 -1.28 8.42
N PHE A 108 -10.62 0.03 8.46
CA PHE A 108 -11.88 0.56 8.97
C PHE A 108 -13.09 0.00 8.22
N ASP A 109 -13.09 0.03 6.89
CA ASP A 109 -14.21 -0.48 6.10
C ASP A 109 -14.40 -1.99 6.25
N ALA A 110 -13.31 -2.76 6.38
CA ALA A 110 -13.40 -4.20 6.67
C ALA A 110 -14.03 -4.47 8.05
N VAL A 111 -13.59 -3.74 9.08
CA VAL A 111 -14.15 -3.85 10.45
C VAL A 111 -15.60 -3.41 10.46
N ASN A 112 -15.91 -2.27 9.86
CA ASN A 112 -17.25 -1.70 9.82
C ASN A 112 -18.22 -2.57 8.99
N ALA A 113 -17.76 -3.25 7.94
CA ALA A 113 -18.60 -4.20 7.22
C ALA A 113 -19.02 -5.40 8.09
N ILE A 114 -18.19 -5.81 9.05
CA ILE A 114 -18.47 -6.97 9.92
C ILE A 114 -19.20 -6.55 11.20
N ALA A 115 -18.70 -5.54 11.90
CA ALA A 115 -19.25 -5.08 13.18
C ALA A 115 -20.36 -4.03 13.04
N GLY A 116 -20.38 -3.29 11.94
CA GLY A 116 -21.31 -2.18 11.72
C GLY A 116 -21.08 -1.00 12.65
N GLY A 117 -22.10 -0.14 12.75
CA GLY A 117 -22.13 1.00 13.66
C GLY A 117 -21.70 2.33 13.05
N TYR A 118 -21.04 2.32 11.89
CA TYR A 118 -20.58 3.53 11.22
C TYR A 118 -20.92 3.53 9.72
N LYS A 119 -20.84 4.72 9.11
CA LYS A 119 -20.94 4.86 7.66
C LYS A 119 -19.62 4.43 7.01
N SER A 120 -19.68 3.50 6.06
CA SER A 120 -18.49 3.11 5.29
C SER A 120 -17.94 4.30 4.50
N TYR A 121 -16.61 4.41 4.44
CA TYR A 121 -15.93 5.44 3.66
C TYR A 121 -16.04 5.14 2.16
N THR A 122 -15.77 3.90 1.76
CA THR A 122 -15.80 3.48 0.34
C THR A 122 -17.19 3.03 -0.13
N GLY A 123 -18.17 2.93 0.79
CA GLY A 123 -19.48 2.36 0.49
C GLY A 123 -19.51 0.84 0.48
N LEU A 124 -18.53 0.19 1.11
CA LEU A 124 -18.48 -1.27 1.25
C LEU A 124 -19.74 -1.77 1.98
N PRO A 125 -20.49 -2.73 1.42
CA PRO A 125 -21.71 -3.21 2.04
C PRO A 125 -21.42 -4.07 3.29
N PRO A 126 -22.36 -4.13 4.24
CA PRO A 126 -22.27 -5.04 5.38
C PRO A 126 -22.08 -6.49 4.96
N ALA A 127 -21.28 -7.22 5.71
CA ALA A 127 -20.98 -8.61 5.48
C ALA A 127 -21.90 -9.55 6.29
N SER A 128 -21.99 -10.81 5.88
CA SER A 128 -22.79 -11.82 6.58
C SER A 128 -22.18 -12.23 7.92
N ARG A 129 -22.89 -13.06 8.69
CA ARG A 129 -22.35 -13.68 9.91
C ARG A 129 -21.27 -14.73 9.59
N ASP A 130 -20.59 -15.20 10.63
CA ASP A 130 -19.53 -16.21 10.61
C ASP A 130 -18.26 -15.79 9.86
N ILE A 131 -17.80 -14.56 10.08
CA ILE A 131 -16.61 -13.98 9.45
C ILE A 131 -15.53 -13.76 10.49
N SER A 132 -14.29 -14.14 10.17
CA SER A 132 -13.14 -13.83 11.00
C SER A 132 -12.74 -12.36 10.81
N MET A 133 -12.96 -11.54 11.85
CA MET A 133 -12.49 -10.15 11.91
C MET A 133 -10.97 -10.08 11.73
N HIS A 134 -10.24 -10.99 12.38
CA HIS A 134 -8.78 -11.08 12.29
C HIS A 134 -8.31 -11.24 10.83
N ALA A 135 -8.90 -12.19 10.09
CA ALA A 135 -8.56 -12.41 8.68
C ALA A 135 -8.96 -11.22 7.78
N ALA A 136 -10.05 -10.52 8.09
CA ALA A 136 -10.48 -9.34 7.34
C ALA A 136 -9.54 -8.15 7.51
N VAL A 137 -9.13 -7.85 8.74
CA VAL A 137 -8.15 -6.80 9.02
C VAL A 137 -6.81 -7.13 8.37
N ALA A 138 -6.32 -8.36 8.55
CA ALA A 138 -5.04 -8.78 8.00
C ALA A 138 -5.00 -8.69 6.47
N GLN A 139 -6.03 -9.19 5.79
CA GLN A 139 -6.08 -9.12 4.33
C GLN A 139 -6.22 -7.67 3.83
N ALA A 140 -7.02 -6.82 4.48
CA ALA A 140 -7.19 -5.43 4.09
C ALA A 140 -5.87 -4.64 4.17
N ALA A 141 -5.15 -4.81 5.28
CA ALA A 141 -3.87 -4.18 5.49
C ALA A 141 -2.81 -4.70 4.50
N HIS A 142 -2.73 -6.03 4.35
CA HIS A 142 -1.82 -6.67 3.40
C HIS A 142 -2.01 -6.15 1.97
N ASP A 143 -3.23 -6.22 1.44
CA ASP A 143 -3.50 -5.90 0.03
C ASP A 143 -3.20 -4.42 -0.27
N THR A 144 -3.42 -3.52 0.69
CA THR A 144 -3.05 -2.10 0.55
C THR A 144 -1.54 -1.88 0.66
N LEU A 145 -0.86 -2.52 1.63
CA LEU A 145 0.59 -2.45 1.81
C LEU A 145 1.35 -2.95 0.57
N VAL A 146 0.92 -4.06 -0.03
CA VAL A 146 1.55 -4.62 -1.25
C VAL A 146 1.50 -3.65 -2.43
N VAL A 147 0.44 -2.85 -2.54
CA VAL A 147 0.32 -1.86 -3.62
C VAL A 147 1.15 -0.61 -3.31
N LEU A 148 1.23 -0.20 -2.04
CA LEU A 148 1.91 1.03 -1.63
C LEU A 148 3.42 0.86 -1.45
N TYR A 149 3.88 -0.32 -1.04
CA TYR A 149 5.28 -0.69 -0.78
C TYR A 149 5.65 -2.01 -1.48
N PRO A 150 5.57 -2.08 -2.83
CA PRO A 150 5.68 -3.34 -3.56
C PRO A 150 7.02 -4.05 -3.37
N SER A 151 8.11 -3.32 -3.11
CA SER A 151 9.42 -3.93 -2.83
C SER A 151 9.47 -4.75 -1.53
N GLN A 152 8.52 -4.53 -0.62
CA GLN A 152 8.42 -5.20 0.68
C GLN A 152 7.39 -6.35 0.68
N LYS A 153 6.72 -6.59 -0.46
CA LYS A 153 5.67 -7.62 -0.63
C LYS A 153 6.03 -9.00 -0.03
N PRO A 154 7.23 -9.58 -0.22
CA PRO A 154 7.54 -10.90 0.33
C PRO A 154 7.36 -10.97 1.85
N SER A 155 7.73 -9.91 2.57
CA SER A 155 7.56 -9.86 4.03
C SER A 155 6.09 -9.77 4.42
N PHE A 156 5.28 -9.00 3.68
CA PHE A 156 3.84 -8.91 3.93
C PHE A 156 3.13 -10.23 3.65
N ASP A 157 3.50 -10.95 2.60
CA ASP A 157 2.95 -12.26 2.26
C ASP A 157 3.17 -13.26 3.41
N GLU A 158 4.38 -13.27 3.98
CA GLU A 158 4.72 -14.13 5.14
C GLU A 158 3.90 -13.76 6.38
N LEU A 159 3.81 -12.47 6.71
CA LEU A 159 3.07 -11.99 7.88
C LEU A 159 1.56 -12.25 7.74
N LEU A 160 0.99 -12.13 6.53
CA LEU A 160 -0.38 -12.51 6.26
C LEU A 160 -0.59 -14.02 6.45
N ALA A 161 0.33 -14.85 5.94
CA ALA A 161 0.24 -16.30 6.12
C ALA A 161 0.27 -16.68 7.61
N GLU A 162 1.18 -16.07 8.40
CA GLU A 162 1.25 -16.25 9.86
C GLU A 162 -0.09 -15.91 10.56
N ASP A 163 -0.74 -14.81 10.17
CA ASP A 163 -2.00 -14.36 10.77
C ASP A 163 -3.18 -15.25 10.37
N LEU A 164 -3.21 -15.68 9.11
CA LEU A 164 -4.26 -16.54 8.58
C LEU A 164 -4.18 -17.95 9.17
N ASP A 165 -3.00 -18.45 9.52
CA ASP A 165 -2.84 -19.75 10.19
C ASP A 165 -3.28 -19.77 11.65
N GLN A 166 -3.44 -18.62 12.29
CA GLN A 166 -4.01 -18.53 13.63
C GLN A 166 -5.54 -18.73 13.64
N VAL A 167 -6.20 -18.62 12.49
CA VAL A 167 -7.66 -18.74 12.38
C VAL A 167 -8.05 -20.21 12.16
N ARG A 168 -8.61 -20.85 13.19
CA ARG A 168 -9.00 -22.27 13.16
C ARG A 168 -10.13 -22.57 12.17
N ASP A 169 -11.18 -21.74 12.16
CA ASP A 169 -12.29 -21.90 11.22
C ASP A 169 -11.86 -21.39 9.84
N ARG A 170 -11.53 -22.34 8.96
CA ARG A 170 -11.07 -22.04 7.60
C ARG A 170 -12.15 -21.38 6.73
N GLN A 171 -13.43 -21.58 7.01
CA GLN A 171 -14.50 -20.92 6.26
C GLN A 171 -14.66 -19.46 6.71
N ALA A 172 -14.67 -19.22 8.02
CA ALA A 172 -14.69 -17.87 8.58
C ALA A 172 -13.43 -17.07 8.18
N GLN A 173 -12.28 -17.73 8.14
CA GLN A 173 -11.03 -17.17 7.62
C GLN A 173 -11.18 -16.70 6.16
N ARG A 174 -11.59 -17.59 5.24
CA ARG A 174 -11.75 -17.25 3.81
C ARG A 174 -12.76 -16.13 3.59
N ARG A 175 -13.88 -16.14 4.32
CA ARG A 175 -14.87 -15.06 4.28
C ARG A 175 -14.29 -13.74 4.78
N GLY A 176 -13.48 -13.77 5.84
CA GLY A 176 -12.77 -12.61 6.38
C GLY A 176 -11.83 -12.03 5.36
N SER A 177 -10.92 -12.85 4.81
CA SER A 177 -10.02 -12.43 3.73
C SER A 177 -10.79 -11.83 2.55
N ALA A 178 -11.90 -12.45 2.12
CA ALA A 178 -12.69 -11.89 1.03
C ALA A 178 -13.29 -10.51 1.35
N VAL A 179 -13.70 -10.24 2.59
CA VAL A 179 -14.14 -8.90 3.01
C VAL A 179 -12.98 -7.92 2.98
N GLY A 180 -11.83 -8.30 3.56
CA GLY A 180 -10.64 -7.45 3.62
C GLY A 180 -10.12 -7.06 2.24
N SER A 181 -10.04 -8.04 1.33
CA SER A 181 -9.60 -7.79 -0.05
C SER A 181 -10.53 -6.84 -0.80
N ARG A 182 -11.86 -6.95 -0.60
CA ARG A 182 -12.81 -5.98 -1.17
C ARG A 182 -12.64 -4.58 -0.57
N ALA A 183 -12.38 -4.47 0.73
CA ALA A 183 -12.15 -3.19 1.39
C ALA A 183 -10.89 -2.50 0.84
N ALA A 184 -9.79 -3.25 0.72
CA ALA A 184 -8.55 -2.77 0.11
C ALA A 184 -8.75 -2.34 -1.34
N ALA A 185 -9.36 -3.19 -2.16
CA ALA A 185 -9.64 -2.88 -3.56
C ALA A 185 -10.50 -1.62 -3.73
N ALA A 186 -11.49 -1.42 -2.84
CA ALA A 186 -12.37 -0.26 -2.90
C ALA A 186 -11.63 1.06 -2.66
N ILE A 187 -10.80 1.15 -1.60
CA ILE A 187 -10.04 2.39 -1.35
C ILE A 187 -8.92 2.60 -2.37
N LEU A 188 -8.23 1.54 -2.79
CA LEU A 188 -7.21 1.63 -3.84
C LEU A 188 -7.81 2.12 -5.16
N GLY A 189 -8.99 1.61 -5.55
CA GLY A 189 -9.71 2.07 -6.72
C GLY A 189 -10.10 3.55 -6.63
N LEU A 190 -10.58 4.00 -5.46
CA LEU A 190 -10.90 5.42 -5.22
C LEU A 190 -9.67 6.34 -5.27
N ARG A 191 -8.47 5.81 -5.04
CA ARG A 191 -7.20 6.57 -4.98
C ARG A 191 -6.28 6.34 -6.18
N ALA A 192 -6.68 5.51 -7.15
CA ALA A 192 -5.83 5.15 -8.28
C ALA A 192 -5.37 6.35 -9.12
N ASN A 193 -6.17 7.41 -9.18
CA ASN A 193 -5.93 8.60 -10.02
C ASN A 193 -6.12 9.91 -9.24
N ASP A 194 -5.74 9.95 -7.96
CA ASP A 194 -5.91 11.13 -7.10
C ASP A 194 -4.79 12.19 -7.25
N GLY A 195 -3.94 12.04 -8.26
CA GLY A 195 -2.83 12.96 -8.55
C GLY A 195 -1.52 12.58 -7.87
N SER A 196 -1.52 11.64 -6.93
CA SER A 196 -0.30 11.25 -6.21
C SER A 196 0.71 10.47 -7.07
N GLN A 197 0.30 10.00 -8.25
CA GLN A 197 1.18 9.33 -9.20
C GLN A 197 2.19 10.27 -9.84
N VAL A 198 1.94 11.58 -9.79
CA VAL A 198 2.88 12.60 -10.27
C VAL A 198 4.09 12.60 -9.35
N ALA A 199 5.29 12.48 -9.92
CA ALA A 199 6.53 12.52 -9.16
C ALA A 199 6.72 13.89 -8.50
N GLU A 200 7.37 13.89 -7.33
CA GLU A 200 7.79 15.14 -6.71
C GLU A 200 8.88 15.80 -7.56
N GLN A 201 8.81 17.12 -7.67
CA GLN A 201 9.81 17.87 -8.41
C GLN A 201 11.13 17.89 -7.65
N LEU A 202 12.21 17.50 -8.32
CA LEU A 202 13.54 17.54 -7.72
C LEU A 202 14.01 18.99 -7.54
N TYR A 203 14.43 19.32 -6.32
CA TYR A 203 14.95 20.63 -5.97
C TYR A 203 16.27 20.91 -6.70
N GLY A 204 16.39 22.11 -7.28
CA GLY A 204 17.60 22.55 -8.00
C GLY A 204 17.70 22.04 -9.44
N SER A 205 16.79 21.17 -9.88
CA SER A 205 16.68 20.75 -11.29
C SER A 205 15.30 21.08 -11.86
N GLU A 206 14.24 20.50 -11.31
CA GLU A 206 12.85 20.65 -11.79
C GLU A 206 12.13 21.79 -11.06
N TYR A 207 12.46 22.00 -9.78
CA TYR A 207 11.98 23.12 -8.98
C TYR A 207 13.14 24.06 -8.61
N THR A 208 13.05 25.31 -9.05
CA THR A 208 14.00 26.37 -8.67
C THR A 208 13.26 27.44 -7.87
N PRO A 209 13.61 27.67 -6.58
CA PRO A 209 12.94 28.68 -5.78
C PRO A 209 13.21 30.09 -6.31
N VAL A 210 12.19 30.95 -6.27
CA VAL A 210 12.32 32.34 -6.70
C VAL A 210 13.03 33.15 -5.61
N PRO A 211 14.15 33.82 -5.90
CA PRO A 211 14.81 34.67 -4.92
C PRO A 211 13.96 35.90 -4.59
N GLY A 212 13.98 36.34 -3.32
CA GLY A 212 13.31 37.58 -2.91
C GLY A 212 12.88 37.62 -1.45
N LEU A 213 12.42 38.79 -1.01
CA LEU A 213 11.76 38.96 0.28
C LEU A 213 10.39 38.26 0.26
N GLY A 214 10.07 37.53 1.33
CA GLY A 214 8.82 36.77 1.44
C GLY A 214 8.71 35.54 0.53
N LYS A 215 9.80 35.16 -0.17
CA LYS A 215 9.89 33.90 -0.90
C LYS A 215 10.62 32.86 -0.07
N TRP A 216 10.15 31.61 -0.15
CA TRP A 216 10.81 30.49 0.51
C TRP A 216 12.26 30.38 0.04
N ARG A 217 13.16 30.00 0.96
CA ARG A 217 14.57 29.71 0.68
C ARG A 217 14.97 28.50 1.48
N GLN A 218 15.86 27.70 0.90
CA GLN A 218 16.43 26.54 1.57
C GLN A 218 17.19 26.96 2.82
N ASP A 219 17.11 26.11 3.85
CA ASP A 219 17.89 26.31 5.07
C ASP A 219 19.39 26.25 4.77
N PRO A 220 20.18 27.29 5.13
CA PRO A 220 21.60 27.36 4.79
C PRO A 220 22.46 26.32 5.51
N ILE A 221 21.97 25.72 6.60
CA ILE A 221 22.74 24.80 7.45
C ILE A 221 22.53 23.36 6.99
N ALA A 222 21.27 22.90 7.04
CA ALA A 222 20.90 21.52 6.74
C ALA A 222 21.09 21.20 5.25
N GLN A 223 20.89 22.18 4.36
CA GLN A 223 20.90 21.97 2.90
C GLN A 223 20.01 20.80 2.44
N GLN A 224 18.99 20.49 3.23
CA GLN A 224 17.94 19.56 2.85
C GLN A 224 16.98 20.32 1.93
N PRO A 225 16.64 19.75 0.76
CA PRO A 225 15.71 20.38 -0.18
C PRO A 225 14.30 20.56 0.41
#